data_AF-A0A962RHU8-F1
#
_entry.id   AF-A0A962RHU8-F1
#
_cell.length_a   1.000
_cell.length_b   1.000
_cell.length_c   1.000
_cell.angle_alpha   90.00
_cell.angle_beta   90.00
_cell.angle_gamma   90.00
#
_symmetry.space_group_name_H-M   'P 1'
#
loop_
_entity.id
_entity.type
_entity.pdbx_description
1 polymer ?
#
loop_
_entity_poly.entity_id
_entity_poly.type
_entity_poly.pdbx_seq_one_letter_code
_entity_poly.pdbx_strand_id
1 'polypeptide(L)'
;MNDTPKTLVTLELAPEEARYELASALPVLRELDLDAAYGLVTISPKRHLYVLRVRGVVDRERLLAVPQVKGVHGDVRISTTDEC
;
A
#
# COMPACT_ATOMS: atom_id res chain seq x y z
N MET A 1 -11.34 -5.38 -20.92
CA MET A 1 -10.33 -5.56 -19.86
C MET A 1 -10.85 -4.90 -18.61
N ASN A 2 -11.39 -5.67 -17.66
CA ASN A 2 -11.75 -5.13 -16.35
C ASN A 2 -10.43 -5.02 -15.57
N ASP A 3 -9.82 -3.83 -15.56
CA ASP A 3 -8.68 -3.59 -14.68
C ASP A 3 -9.25 -3.52 -13.26
N THR A 4 -9.00 -4.56 -12.45
CA THR A 4 -9.36 -4.55 -11.04
C THR A 4 -8.71 -3.33 -10.40
N PRO A 5 -9.46 -2.47 -9.70
CA PRO A 5 -8.91 -1.25 -9.12
C PRO A 5 -7.71 -1.61 -8.23
N LYS A 6 -6.63 -0.84 -8.35
CA LYS A 6 -5.41 -1.03 -7.55
C LYS A 6 -5.34 0.12 -6.56
N THR A 7 -5.03 -0.20 -5.31
CA THR A 7 -4.86 0.78 -4.25
C THR A 7 -3.46 0.61 -3.68
N LEU A 8 -2.73 1.71 -3.55
CA LEU A 8 -1.46 1.75 -2.84
C LEU A 8 -1.71 2.14 -1.39
N VAL A 9 -1.15 1.37 -0.47
CA VAL A 9 -1.21 1.63 0.97
C VAL A 9 0.19 1.96 1.44
N THR A 10 0.34 3.17 1.97
CA THR A 10 1.58 3.64 2.58
C THR A 10 1.59 3.28 4.05
N LEU A 11 2.63 2.59 4.48
CA LEU A 11 2.84 2.11 5.83
C LEU A 11 4.10 2.75 6.43
N GLU A 12 4.03 3.09 7.70
CA GLU A 12 5.20 3.29 8.55
C GLU A 12 5.38 2.03 9.39
N LEU A 13 6.51 1.35 9.21
CA LEU A 13 6.80 0.08 9.87
C LEU A 13 8.11 0.20 10.63
N ALA A 14 8.24 -0.48 11.77
CA ALA A 14 9.56 -0.60 12.39
C ALA A 14 10.53 -1.34 11.45
N PRO A 15 11.85 -1.07 11.49
CA PRO A 15 12.83 -1.75 10.63
C PRO A 15 12.78 -3.29 10.73
N GLU A 16 12.44 -3.81 11.90
CA GLU A 16 12.27 -5.25 12.17
C GLU A 16 11.01 -5.84 11.53
N GLU A 17 9.99 -5.00 11.28
CA GLU A 17 8.70 -5.34 10.69
C GLU A 17 8.64 -5.07 9.18
N ALA A 18 9.70 -4.49 8.60
CA ALA A 18 9.81 -4.08 7.20
C ALA A 18 9.97 -5.27 6.22
N ARG A 19 9.10 -6.27 6.36
CA ARG A 19 9.03 -7.48 5.51
C ARG A 19 7.60 -7.67 5.05
N TYR A 20 7.43 -8.16 3.83
CA TYR A 20 6.12 -8.36 3.23
C TYR A 20 5.25 -9.30 4.07
N GLU A 21 5.82 -10.37 4.60
CA GLU A 21 5.13 -11.38 5.41
C GLU A 21 4.60 -10.79 6.73
N LEU A 22 5.35 -9.88 7.34
CA LEU A 22 4.95 -9.23 8.58
C LEU A 22 3.91 -8.14 8.34
N ALA A 23 4.10 -7.33 7.29
CA ALA A 23 3.13 -6.31 6.90
C ALA A 23 1.79 -6.94 6.48
N SER A 24 1.82 -8.02 5.68
CA SER A 24 0.61 -8.75 5.27
C SER A 24 -0.11 -9.46 6.43
N ALA A 25 0.59 -9.73 7.53
CA ALA A 25 -0.01 -10.28 8.75
C ALA A 25 -0.75 -9.24 9.61
N LEU A 26 -0.70 -7.95 9.27
CA LEU A 26 -1.46 -6.91 9.97
C LEU A 26 -2.96 -7.20 9.87
N PRO A 27 -3.74 -7.16 10.97
CA PRO A 27 -5.14 -7.57 10.98
C PRO A 27 -5.99 -6.90 9.88
N VAL A 28 -5.75 -5.62 9.60
CA VAL A 28 -6.48 -4.86 8.58
C VAL A 28 -6.10 -5.24 7.14
N LEU A 29 -4.91 -5.80 6.94
CA LEU A 29 -4.39 -6.17 5.61
C LEU A 29 -4.63 -7.65 5.28
N ARG A 30 -4.80 -8.51 6.29
CA ARG A 30 -5.07 -9.95 6.10
C ARG A 30 -6.36 -10.24 5.34
N GLU A 31 -7.33 -9.34 5.41
CA GLU A 31 -8.62 -9.47 4.73
C GLU A 31 -8.59 -8.87 3.32
N LEU A 32 -7.45 -8.31 2.88
CA LEU A 32 -7.29 -7.66 1.59
C LEU A 32 -6.53 -8.56 0.61
N ASP A 33 -6.83 -8.41 -0.68
CA ASP A 33 -6.10 -9.08 -1.76
C ASP A 33 -4.79 -8.34 -2.05
N LEU A 34 -3.74 -8.66 -1.29
CA LEU A 34 -2.42 -8.06 -1.45
C LEU A 34 -1.71 -8.60 -2.69
N ASP A 35 -1.12 -7.69 -3.46
CA ASP A 35 -0.36 -8.04 -4.65
C ASP A 35 1.06 -8.50 -4.30
N ALA A 36 1.20 -9.80 -4.05
CA ALA A 36 2.50 -10.41 -3.72
C ALA A 36 3.57 -10.18 -4.80
N ALA A 37 3.18 -10.00 -6.06
CA ALA A 37 4.14 -9.71 -7.14
C ALA A 37 4.66 -8.27 -7.09
N TYR A 38 3.90 -7.33 -6.51
CA TYR A 38 4.39 -5.99 -6.21
C TYR A 38 5.31 -5.99 -4.97
N GLY A 39 4.98 -6.79 -3.96
CA GLY A 39 5.75 -6.93 -2.74
C GLY A 39 5.70 -5.68 -1.85
N LEU A 40 6.65 -5.57 -0.91
CA LEU A 40 6.81 -4.42 -0.02
C LEU A 40 7.91 -3.51 -0.56
N VAL A 41 7.55 -2.29 -0.95
CA VAL A 41 8.48 -1.33 -1.55
C VAL A 41 8.86 -0.26 -0.54
N THR A 42 10.15 -0.07 -0.30
CA THR A 42 10.65 1.04 0.54
C THR A 42 10.59 2.35 -0.22
N ILE A 43 9.85 3.34 0.28
CA ILE A 43 9.79 4.69 -0.30
C ILE A 43 10.66 5.70 0.45
N SER A 44 10.88 5.50 1.76
CA SER A 44 11.78 6.34 2.53
C SER A 44 12.40 5.57 3.70
N PRO A 45 13.66 5.09 3.57
CA PRO A 45 14.31 4.32 4.64
C PRO A 45 14.54 5.15 5.90
N LYS A 46 14.79 6.46 5.76
CA LYS A 46 15.00 7.39 6.90
C LYS A 46 13.74 7.60 7.74
N ARG A 47 12.57 7.46 7.14
CA ARG A 47 11.26 7.63 7.79
C ARG A 47 10.55 6.29 7.99
N HIS A 48 11.22 5.19 7.66
CA HIS A 48 10.67 3.84 7.68
C HIS A 48 9.31 3.73 6.96
N LEU A 49 9.22 4.37 5.80
CA LEU A 49 8.02 4.36 4.97
C LEU A 49 8.11 3.34 3.86
N TYR A 50 7.04 2.56 3.73
CA TYR A 50 6.89 1.46 2.79
C TYR A 50 5.54 1.52 2.09
N VAL A 51 5.42 0.87 0.95
CA VAL A 51 4.19 0.80 0.16
C VAL A 51 3.88 -0.66 -0.19
N LEU A 52 2.61 -1.01 -0.05
CA LEU A 52 2.02 -2.24 -0.58
C LEU A 52 0.97 -1.89 -1.64
N ARG A 53 0.75 -2.82 -2.57
CA ARG A 53 -0.37 -2.75 -3.52
C ARG A 53 -1.46 -3.72 -3.10
N VAL A 54 -2.67 -3.22 -2.99
CA VAL A 54 -3.91 -3.98 -2.77
C VAL A 54 -4.68 -4.01 -4.08
N ARG A 55 -5.23 -5.17 -4.43
CA ARG A 55 -6.17 -5.34 -5.53
C ARG A 55 -7.60 -5.26 -5.00
N GLY A 56 -8.46 -4.60 -5.74
CA GLY A 56 -9.85 -4.40 -5.39
C GLY A 56 -10.12 -3.06 -4.70
N VAL A 57 -11.39 -2.88 -4.35
CA VAL A 57 -11.86 -1.72 -3.60
C VAL A 57 -11.53 -1.94 -2.13
N VAL A 58 -10.92 -0.93 -1.50
CA VAL A 58 -10.58 -0.96 -0.07
C VAL A 58 -11.40 0.07 0.69
N ASP A 59 -11.72 -0.24 1.94
CA ASP A 59 -12.25 0.73 2.88
C ASP A 59 -11.12 1.61 3.40
N ARG A 60 -11.04 2.83 2.86
CA ARG A 60 -9.99 3.79 3.19
C ARG A 60 -10.07 4.25 4.65
N GLU A 61 -11.26 4.45 5.19
CA GLU A 61 -11.42 4.94 6.56
C GLU A 61 -10.97 3.87 7.56
N ARG A 62 -11.35 2.61 7.31
CA ARG A 62 -10.90 1.47 8.10
C ARG A 62 -9.38 1.29 8.07
N LEU A 63 -8.76 1.49 6.91
CA LEU A 63 -7.30 1.43 6.78
C LEU A 63 -6.59 2.55 7.52
N LEU A 64 -7.05 3.79 7.37
CA LEU A 64 -6.45 4.96 8.02
C LEU A 64 -6.63 4.95 9.55
N ALA A 65 -7.56 4.16 10.09
CA ALA A 65 -7.68 3.95 11.52
C ALA A 65 -6.53 3.12 12.12
N VAL A 66 -5.72 2.46 11.28
CA VAL A 66 -4.56 1.68 11.74
C VAL A 66 -3.34 2.60 11.88
N PRO A 67 -2.68 2.66 13.05
CA PRO A 67 -1.58 3.60 13.31
C PRO A 67 -0.42 3.52 12.32
N GLN A 68 -0.14 2.31 11.81
CA GLN A 68 0.90 2.05 10.83
C GLN A 68 0.54 2.62 9.44
N VAL A 69 -0.74 2.78 9.11
CA VAL A 69 -1.16 3.29 7.80
C VAL A 69 -1.04 4.80 7.77
N LYS A 70 -0.20 5.32 6.88
CA LYS A 70 0.03 6.77 6.70
C LYS A 70 -0.68 7.33 5.48
N GLY A 71 -1.10 6.48 4.55
CA GLY A 71 -1.79 6.92 3.34
C GLY A 71 -2.44 5.76 2.61
N VAL A 72 -3.54 6.08 1.94
CA VAL A 72 -4.25 5.17 1.04
C VAL A 72 -4.51 5.95 -0.24
N HIS A 73 -3.97 5.46 -1.35
CA HIS A 73 -4.00 6.12 -2.64
C HIS A 73 -4.64 5.15 -3.64
N GLY A 74 -5.78 5.53 -4.23
CA GLY A 74 -6.32 4.78 -5.38
C GLY A 74 -5.36 4.85 -6.56
N ASP A 75 -5.55 3.99 -7.57
CA ASP A 75 -4.69 3.85 -8.75
C ASP A 75 -4.19 5.21 -9.25
N VAL A 76 -2.98 5.57 -8.83
CA VAL A 76 -2.36 6.83 -9.24
C VAL A 76 -1.85 6.55 -10.63
N ARG A 77 -2.71 6.77 -11.63
CA ARG A 77 -2.24 6.95 -13.00
C ARG A 77 -1.37 8.20 -13.00
N ILE A 78 -0.06 8.01 -12.84
CA ILE A 78 0.92 9.02 -13.21
C ILE A 78 0.89 9.05 -14.73
N SER A 79 -0.04 9.82 -15.28
CA SER A 79 0.02 10.22 -16.68
C SER A 79 1.15 11.25 -16.78
N THR A 80 2.11 11.02 -17.67
CA THR A 80 2.98 12.10 -18.14
C THR A 80 2.07 13.21 -18.64
N THR A 81 2.16 14.39 -18.02
CA THR A 81 1.62 15.59 -18.65
C THR A 81 2.45 15.79 -19.91
N ASP A 82 1.86 15.43 -21.05
CA ASP A 82 2.34 15.91 -22.34
C ASP A 82 1.99 17.41 -22.37
N GLU A 83 2.83 18.21 -21.73
CA GLU A 83 2.88 19.64 -21.97
C GLU A 83 4.01 19.89 -22.95
N CYS A 84 3.69 19.91 -24.24
CA CYS A 84 4.09 20.94 -25.23
C CYS A 84 3.59 20.60 -26.63
#